data_AF-A0A1G2X2P2-F1
#
_entry.id   AF-A0A1G2X2P2-F1
#
_cell.length_a   1.000
_cell.length_b   1.000
_cell.length_c   1.000
_cell.angle_alpha   90.00
_cell.angle_beta   90.00
_cell.angle_gamma   90.00
#
_symmetry.space_group_name_H-M   'P 1'
#
loop_
_entity.id
_entity.type
_entity.pdbx_description
1 polymer ?
#
loop_
_entity_poly.entity_id
_entity_poly.type
_entity_poly.pdbx_seq_one_letter_code
_entity_poly.pdbx_strand_id
1 'polypeptide(L)'
;MPFNNNKKDETYRIMGLVGSFGFTTAGAIAGGYFLGSYIDKKLGTSPWFMLGFIILGIVGSFIEFLKVIKKLSGNNEKNNDNR
;
A
#
# COMPACT_ATOMS: atom_id res chain seq x y z
N MET A 1 -16.19 34.00 -20.11
CA MET A 1 -15.92 32.56 -19.97
C MET A 1 -15.28 32.32 -18.61
N PRO A 2 -15.90 31.61 -17.66
CA PRO A 2 -15.27 31.32 -16.37
C PRO A 2 -14.17 30.26 -16.55
N PHE A 3 -12.95 30.57 -16.13
CA PHE A 3 -11.84 29.61 -16.08
C PHE A 3 -12.15 28.56 -15.01
N ASN A 4 -12.42 27.34 -15.45
CA ASN A 4 -12.70 26.18 -14.59
C ASN A 4 -11.42 25.79 -13.81
N ASN A 5 -11.26 26.33 -12.59
CA ASN A 5 -10.12 26.06 -11.70
C ASN A 5 -10.06 24.60 -11.21
N ASN A 6 -11.19 23.89 -11.21
CA ASN A 6 -11.32 22.55 -10.64
C ASN A 6 -10.26 21.54 -11.11
N LYS A 7 -9.82 21.58 -12.38
CA LYS A 7 -8.80 20.63 -12.90
C LYS A 7 -7.40 20.84 -12.33
N LYS A 8 -7.06 22.10 -12.03
CA LYS A 8 -5.75 22.47 -11.46
C LYS A 8 -5.69 21.96 -10.03
N ASP A 9 -6.73 22.28 -9.28
CA ASP A 9 -6.93 21.93 -7.87
C ASP A 9 -6.91 20.40 -7.69
N GLU A 10 -7.56 19.68 -8.60
CA GLU A 10 -7.58 18.22 -8.62
C GLU A 10 -6.21 17.64 -8.96
N THR A 11 -5.49 18.21 -9.93
CA THR A 11 -4.11 17.79 -10.27
C THR A 11 -3.16 18.01 -9.08
N TYR A 12 -3.23 19.16 -8.39
CA TYR A 12 -2.42 19.42 -7.20
C TYR A 12 -2.76 18.46 -6.04
N ARG A 13 -4.05 18.14 -5.86
CA ARG A 13 -4.49 17.15 -4.86
C ARG A 13 -4.00 15.75 -5.20
N ILE A 14 -4.09 15.32 -6.47
CA ILE A 14 -3.59 14.01 -6.92
C ILE A 14 -2.07 13.94 -6.75
N MET A 15 -1.35 15.01 -7.08
CA MET A 15 0.10 15.07 -6.91
C MET A 15 0.52 14.98 -5.45
N GLY A 16 -0.18 15.69 -4.56
CA GLY A 16 0.04 15.61 -3.11
C GLY A 16 -0.32 14.24 -2.53
N LEU A 17 -1.40 13.62 -3.03
CA LEU A 17 -1.83 12.29 -2.61
C LEU A 17 -0.83 11.22 -3.04
N VAL A 18 -0.37 11.23 -4.29
CA VAL A 18 0.67 10.32 -4.79
C VAL A 18 1.99 10.52 -4.05
N GLY A 19 2.40 11.77 -3.82
CA GLY A 19 3.64 12.08 -3.10
C GLY A 19 3.61 11.58 -1.65
N SER A 20 2.52 11.85 -0.92
CA SER A 20 2.34 11.37 0.46
C SER A 20 2.24 9.85 0.54
N PHE A 21 1.60 9.20 -0.43
CA PHE A 21 1.51 7.75 -0.50
C PHE A 21 2.87 7.10 -0.75
N GLY A 22 3.64 7.62 -1.71
CA GLY A 22 4.99 7.17 -2.00
C GLY A 22 5.94 7.37 -0.82
N PHE A 23 5.87 8.54 -0.16
CA PHE A 23 6.68 8.84 1.01
C PHE A 23 6.34 7.93 2.20
N THR A 24 5.05 7.70 2.46
CA THR A 24 4.60 6.80 3.53
C THR A 24 5.02 5.36 3.25
N THR A 25 4.92 4.92 2.00
CA THR A 25 5.34 3.57 1.58
C THR A 25 6.85 3.39 1.71
N ALA A 26 7.64 4.36 1.23
CA ALA A 26 9.09 4.36 1.37
C ALA A 26 9.50 4.37 2.86
N GLY A 27 8.82 5.17 3.69
CA GLY A 27 9.03 5.20 5.14
C GLY A 27 8.71 3.88 5.83
N ALA A 28 7.63 3.19 5.44
CA ALA A 28 7.27 1.89 5.98
C ALA A 28 8.30 0.80 5.59
N ILE A 29 8.78 0.82 4.33
CA ILE A 29 9.82 -0.10 3.84
C ILE A 29 11.14 0.17 4.56
N ALA A 30 11.56 1.44 4.64
CA ALA A 30 12.78 1.83 5.34
C ALA A 30 12.71 1.49 6.82
N GLY A 31 11.58 1.75 7.48
CA GLY A 31 11.33 1.40 8.87
C GLY A 31 11.38 -0.11 9.10
N GLY A 32 10.72 -0.91 8.26
CA GLY A 32 10.76 -2.37 8.33
C GLY A 32 12.16 -2.94 8.08
N TYR A 33 12.91 -2.38 7.13
CA TYR A 33 14.29 -2.77 6.85
C TYR A 33 15.24 -2.44 8.01
N PHE A 34 15.13 -1.24 8.58
CA PHE A 34 16.00 -0.81 9.69
C PHE A 34 15.68 -1.57 10.97
N LEU A 35 14.39 -1.73 11.29
CA LEU A 35 13.93 -2.46 12.46
C LEU A 35 14.24 -3.97 12.33
N GLY A 36 14.02 -4.54 11.15
CA GLY A 36 14.38 -5.92 10.82
C GLY A 36 15.88 -6.16 10.93
N SER A 37 16.70 -5.28 10.34
CA SER A 37 18.17 -5.39 10.41
C SER A 37 18.71 -5.20 11.82
N TYR A 38 18.11 -4.33 12.64
CA TYR A 38 18.52 -4.12 14.04
C TYR A 38 18.25 -5.36 14.91
N ILE A 39 17.12 -6.03 14.67
CA ILE A 39 16.75 -7.28 15.37
C ILE A 39 17.64 -8.44 14.89
N ASP A 40 17.91 -8.55 13.58
CA ASP A 40 18.77 -9.59 12.98
C ASP A 40 20.21 -9.51 13.54
N LYS A 41 20.73 -8.28 13.72
CA LYS A 41 22.04 -8.03 14.35
C LYS A 41 22.10 -8.42 15.83
N LYS A 42 20.99 -8.30 16.56
CA LYS A 42 20.93 -8.61 17.99
C LYS A 42 20.80 -10.11 18.28
N LEU A 43 20.24 -10.87 17.34
CA LEU A 43 20.01 -12.31 17.47
C LEU A 43 21.13 -13.18 16.87
N GLY A 44 22.01 -12.63 16.02
CA GLY A 44 23.18 -13.35 15.48
C GLY A 44 22.84 -14.44 14.46
N THR A 45 21.56 -14.68 14.17
CA THR A 45 21.02 -15.59 13.15
C THR A 45 20.77 -14.84 11.84
N SER A 46 21.84 -14.35 11.23
CA SER A 46 21.72 -13.87 9.86
C SER A 46 21.40 -15.08 8.95
N PRO A 47 20.32 -15.09 8.13
CA PRO A 47 19.40 -14.00 7.79
C PRO A 47 17.90 -14.37 7.95
N TRP A 48 17.44 -14.83 9.12
CA TRP A 48 16.07 -15.34 9.28
C TRP A 48 15.00 -14.24 9.38
N PHE A 49 15.30 -13.09 10.00
CA PHE A 49 14.30 -12.03 10.19
C PHE A 49 14.05 -11.22 8.92
N MET A 50 15.08 -11.01 8.11
CA MET A 50 14.95 -10.47 6.75
C MET A 50 14.05 -11.36 5.89
N LEU A 51 14.22 -12.68 5.97
CA LEU A 51 13.36 -13.64 5.27
C LEU A 51 11.92 -13.59 5.78
N GLY A 52 11.73 -13.46 7.09
CA GLY A 52 10.42 -13.26 7.72
C GLY A 52 9.71 -11.99 7.22
N PHE A 53 10.41 -10.86 7.14
CA PHE A 53 9.85 -9.60 6.64
C PHE A 53 9.52 -9.66 5.14
N ILE A 54 10.36 -10.32 4.33
CA ILE A 54 10.08 -10.55 2.90
C ILE A 54 8.83 -11.42 2.74
N ILE A 55 8.74 -12.54 3.47
CA ILE A 55 7.57 -13.43 3.42
C ILE A 55 6.32 -12.69 3.90
N LEU A 56 6.40 -11.93 5.01
CA LEU A 56 5.28 -11.13 5.50
C LEU A 56 4.88 -10.03 4.51
N GLY A 57 5.83 -9.41 3.81
CA GLY A 57 5.57 -8.44 2.75
C GLY A 57 4.84 -9.08 1.56
N ILE A 58 5.30 -10.24 1.10
CA ILE A 58 4.66 -11.01 0.02
C ILE A 58 3.24 -11.42 0.43
N VAL A 59 3.08 -11.99 1.63
CA VAL A 59 1.79 -12.43 2.16
C VAL A 59 0.83 -11.24 2.34
N GLY A 60 1.31 -10.13 2.90
CA GLY A 60 0.53 -8.91 3.08
C GLY A 60 0.03 -8.36 1.74
N SER A 61 0.92 -8.33 0.73
CA SER A 61 0.57 -7.89 -0.62
C SER A 61 -0.46 -8.82 -1.27
N PHE A 62 -0.34 -10.13 -1.08
CA PHE A 62 -1.32 -11.10 -1.59
C PHE A 62 -2.68 -10.96 -0.91
N ILE A 63 -2.73 -10.71 0.40
CA ILE A 63 -3.99 -10.52 1.14
C ILE A 63 -4.73 -9.26 0.66
N GLU A 64 -4.00 -8.15 0.49
CA GLU A 64 -4.53 -6.92 -0.13
C GLU A 64 -5.12 -7.20 -1.51
N PHE A 65 -4.35 -7.89 -2.36
CA PHE A 65 -4.78 -8.26 -3.71
C PHE A 65 -6.06 -9.11 -3.72
N LEU A 66 -6.13 -10.15 -2.89
CA LEU A 66 -7.32 -10.99 -2.75
C LEU A 66 -8.52 -10.20 -2.20
N LYS A 67 -8.29 -9.27 -1.28
CA LYS A 67 -9.35 -8.40 -0.74
C LYS A 67 -9.91 -7.45 -1.79
N VAL A 68 -9.04 -6.88 -2.63
CA VAL A 68 -9.44 -6.06 -3.77
C VAL A 68 -10.27 -6.88 -4.77
N ILE A 69 -9.79 -8.07 -5.16
CA ILE A 69 -10.52 -8.96 -6.07
C ILE A 69 -11.87 -9.35 -5.49
N LYS A 70 -11.93 -9.75 -4.22
CA LYS A 70 -13.20 -10.13 -3.57
C LYS A 70 -14.16 -8.95 -3.48
N LYS A 71 -13.65 -7.74 -3.21
CA LYS A 71 -14.47 -6.53 -3.19
C LYS A 71 -15.00 -6.20 -4.59
N LEU A 72 -14.19 -6.34 -5.62
CA LEU A 72 -14.62 -6.14 -7.01
C LEU A 72 -15.65 -7.21 -7.42
N SER A 73 -15.41 -8.48 -7.11
CA SER A 73 -16.31 -9.58 -7.46
C SER A 73 -17.63 -9.53 -6.70
N GLY A 74 -17.62 -9.23 -5.40
CA GLY A 74 -18.83 -9.13 -4.58
C GLY A 74 -19.65 -7.85 -4.84
N ASN A 75 -19.04 -6.81 -5.39
CA ASN A 75 -19.76 -5.57 -5.74
C ASN A 75 -20.54 -5.69 -7.07
N ASN A 76 -20.27 -6.72 -7.87
CA ASN A 76 -21.01 -6.99 -9.11
C ASN A 76 -22.37 -7.68 -8.90
N GLU A 77 -22.62 -8.29 -7.73
CA GLU A 77 -23.94 -8.90 -7.42
C GLU A 77 -24.93 -7.92 -6.77
N LYS A 78 -24.45 -6.86 -6.11
CA LYS A 78 -25.35 -5.94 -5.38
C LYS A 78 -25.96 -4.81 -6.23
N ASN A 79 -25.62 -4.74 -7.52
CA ASN A 79 -26.09 -3.68 -8.44
C ASN A 79 -27.08 -4.18 -9.51
N ASN A 80 -27.63 -5.39 -9.35
CA ASN A 80 -28.64 -5.96 -10.27
C ASN A 80 -29.97 -6.33 -9.59
N ASP A 81 -30.18 -5.95 -8.33
CA ASP A 81 -31.43 -6.22 -7.58
C ASP A 81 -32.25 -4.93 -7.33
N ASN A 82 -31.89 -3.82 -8.00
CA ASN A 82 -32.58 -2.53 -7.87
C ASN A 82 -32.87 -1.89 -9.24
N ARG A 83 -33.32 -2.72 -10.20
CA ARG A 83 -33.92 -2.27 -11.46
C ARG A 83 -35.25 -2.97 -11.70
#